data_AF-A0A7M3LQP0-F1
#
_entry.id   AF-A0A7M3LQP0-F1
#
_cell.length_a   1.000
_cell.length_b   1.000
_cell.length_c   1.000
_cell.angle_alpha   90.00
_cell.angle_beta   90.00
_cell.angle_gamma   90.00
#
_symmetry.space_group_name_H-M   'P 1'
#
loop_
_entity.id
_entity.type
_entity.pdbx_description
1 polymer ?
#
loop_
_entity_poly.entity_id
_entity_poly.type
_entity_poly.pdbx_seq_one_letter_code
_entity_poly.pdbx_strand_id
1 'polypeptide(L)' 'IVARLLGVPMPGVPDSDEPYVLIARDLAPADTALLDPTLVLGFVTEEGGPTSHSAILARALGVPAVVALP' A
#
# COMPACT_ATOMS: atom_id res chain seq x y z
N ILE A 1 -15.93 -1.08 -8.86
CA ILE A 1 -17.06 -1.44 -9.77
C ILE A 1 -16.56 -1.81 -11.15
N VAL A 2 -15.74 -0.97 -11.80
CA VAL A 2 -15.17 -1.25 -13.14
C VAL A 2 -14.44 -2.61 -13.21
N ALA A 3 -13.51 -2.90 -12.29
CA ALA A 3 -12.78 -4.18 -12.27
C ALA A 3 -13.71 -5.41 -12.20
N ARG A 4 -14.72 -5.35 -11.31
CA ARG A 4 -15.76 -6.39 -11.17
C ARG A 4 -16.58 -6.59 -12.46
N LEU A 5 -16.92 -5.51 -13.17
CA LEU A 5 -17.66 -5.59 -14.43
C LEU A 5 -16.80 -6.11 -15.59
N LEU A 6 -15.49 -5.87 -15.55
CA LEU A 6 -14.53 -6.35 -16.54
C LEU A 6 -13.99 -7.77 -16.26
N GLY A 7 -14.38 -8.38 -15.13
CA GLY A 7 -13.87 -9.69 -14.71
C GLY A 7 -12.35 -9.71 -14.44
N VAL A 8 -11.74 -8.55 -14.25
CA VAL A 8 -10.31 -8.43 -13.94
C VAL A 8 -10.10 -8.46 -12.42
N PRO A 9 -8.92 -8.90 -11.96
CA PRO A 9 -8.57 -8.86 -10.55
C PRO A 9 -8.80 -7.47 -9.96
N MET A 10 -9.29 -7.43 -8.73
CA MET A 10 -9.38 -6.17 -8.01
C MET A 10 -7.96 -5.62 -7.80
N PRO A 11 -7.70 -4.34 -8.12
CA PRO A 11 -6.47 -3.70 -7.65
C PRO A 11 -6.49 -3.68 -6.12
N GLY A 12 -5.33 -3.89 -5.52
CA GLY A 12 -5.19 -3.88 -4.07
C GLY A 12 -3.89 -4.52 -3.59
N VAL A 13 -3.79 -4.65 -2.27
CA VAL A 13 -2.68 -5.32 -1.58
C VAL A 13 -2.71 -6.82 -1.93
N PRO A 14 -1.57 -7.41 -2.32
CA PRO A 14 -1.51 -8.84 -2.60
C PRO A 14 -1.67 -9.66 -1.33
N ASP A 15 -2.37 -10.79 -1.44
CA ASP A 15 -2.40 -11.81 -0.41
C ASP A 15 -1.05 -12.54 -0.36
N SER A 16 -0.43 -12.60 0.81
CA SER A 16 0.83 -13.32 1.05
C SER A 16 0.80 -13.94 2.44
N ASP A 17 1.20 -15.21 2.54
CA ASP A 17 1.37 -15.90 3.82
C ASP A 17 2.74 -15.62 4.46
N GLU A 18 3.64 -14.96 3.73
CA GLU A 18 4.99 -14.63 4.17
C GLU A 18 5.19 -13.11 4.28
N PRO A 19 6.02 -12.62 5.24
CA PRO A 19 6.33 -11.21 5.36
C PRO A 19 7.02 -10.63 4.12
N TYR A 20 6.60 -9.46 3.67
CA TYR A 20 7.05 -8.84 2.43
C TYR A 20 7.13 -7.31 2.52
N VAL A 21 7.76 -6.71 1.50
CA VAL A 21 7.80 -5.25 1.29
C VAL A 21 6.96 -4.91 0.07
N LEU A 22 6.02 -3.99 0.22
CA LEU A 22 5.07 -3.64 -0.84
C LEU A 22 5.64 -2.51 -1.71
N ILE A 23 5.59 -2.68 -3.03
CA ILE A 23 5.98 -1.66 -4.00
C ILE A 23 4.75 -1.32 -4.83
N ALA A 24 4.32 -0.06 -4.82
CA ALA A 24 3.17 0.41 -5.55
C ALA A 24 3.42 1.79 -6.16
N ARG A 25 2.59 2.20 -7.12
CA ARG A 25 2.63 3.58 -7.61
C ARG A 25 2.07 4.53 -6.56
N ASP A 26 0.85 4.25 -6.14
CA ASP A 26 0.16 4.93 -5.06
C ASP A 26 -0.57 3.87 -4.23
N LEU A 27 -0.88 4.23 -2.98
CA LEU A 27 -1.66 3.40 -2.08
C LEU A 27 -2.92 4.17 -1.71
N ALA A 28 -4.08 3.62 -2.09
CA ALA A 28 -5.33 4.24 -1.71
C ALA A 28 -5.55 4.10 -0.19
N PRO A 29 -6.33 5.00 0.42
CA PRO A 29 -6.75 4.86 1.83
C PRO A 29 -7.43 3.53 2.15
N ALA A 30 -8.11 2.92 1.17
CA ALA A 30 -8.74 1.61 1.33
C ALA A 30 -7.71 0.46 1.36
N ASP A 31 -6.67 0.53 0.53
CA ASP A 31 -5.61 -0.49 0.46
C ASP A 31 -4.80 -0.52 1.75
N THR A 32 -4.49 0.67 2.25
CA THR A 32 -3.72 0.86 3.48
C THR A 32 -4.45 0.40 4.75
N ALA A 33 -5.79 0.47 4.76
CA ALA A 33 -6.60 -0.07 5.83
C ALA A 33 -6.59 -1.61 5.88
N LEU A 34 -6.22 -2.27 4.77
CA LEU A 34 -6.13 -3.73 4.65
C LEU A 34 -4.71 -4.26 4.90
N LEU A 35 -3.72 -3.38 5.13
CA LEU A 35 -2.35 -3.80 5.43
C LEU A 35 -2.27 -4.43 6.82
N ASP A 36 -1.78 -5.66 6.87
CA ASP A 36 -1.41 -6.33 8.11
C ASP A 36 0.05 -6.00 8.46
N PRO A 37 0.33 -5.29 9.58
CA PRO A 37 1.70 -4.96 9.99
C PRO A 37 2.58 -6.17 10.31
N THR A 38 1.99 -7.36 10.49
CA THR A 38 2.74 -8.61 10.71
C THR A 38 3.29 -9.20 9.42
N LEU A 39 2.65 -8.90 8.29
CA LEU A 39 3.05 -9.36 6.96
C LEU A 39 3.75 -8.25 6.18
N VAL A 40 3.31 -7.00 6.31
CA VAL A 40 3.89 -5.86 5.59
C VAL A 40 4.99 -5.24 6.43
N LEU A 41 6.24 -5.60 6.12
CA LEU A 41 7.41 -5.09 6.83
C LEU A 41 7.75 -3.64 6.45
N GLY A 42 7.11 -3.11 5.41
CA GLY A 42 7.25 -1.75 4.93
C GLY A 42 6.72 -1.60 3.51
N PHE A 43 6.65 -0.37 3.02
CA PHE A 43 6.19 -0.12 1.65
C PHE A 43 6.91 1.05 0.98
N VAL A 44 6.82 1.05 -0.34
CA VAL A 44 7.48 2.02 -1.22
C VAL A 44 6.48 2.50 -2.27
N THR A 45 6.33 3.82 -2.41
CA THR A 45 5.44 4.43 -3.41
C THR A 45 6.17 5.38 -4.37
N GLU A 46 5.83 5.32 -5.66
CA GLU A 46 6.28 6.28 -6.69
C GLU A 46 5.64 7.66 -6.47
N GLU A 47 4.35 7.69 -6.11
CA GLU A 47 3.60 8.90 -5.85
C GLU A 47 3.54 9.22 -4.34
N GLY A 48 3.20 10.47 -4.04
CA GLY A 48 3.00 10.96 -2.69
C GLY A 48 4.05 11.99 -2.26
N GLY A 49 4.17 12.15 -0.96
CA GLY A 49 5.05 13.14 -0.33
C GLY A 49 4.97 13.10 1.19
N PRO A 50 5.72 13.95 1.90
CA PRO A 50 5.85 13.89 3.36
C PRO A 50 4.53 14.03 4.13
N THR A 51 3.53 14.67 3.52
CA THR A 51 2.19 14.91 4.06
C THR A 51 1.09 14.07 3.38
N SER A 52 1.47 13.12 2.53
CA SER A 52 0.52 12.25 1.84
C SER A 52 -0.18 11.28 2.79
N HIS A 53 -1.35 10.78 2.39
CA HIS A 53 -2.10 9.76 3.12
C HIS A 53 -1.23 8.54 3.42
N SER A 54 -0.47 8.06 2.42
CA SER A 54 0.46 6.95 2.53
C SER A 54 1.54 7.21 3.58
N ALA A 55 2.16 8.41 3.59
CA ALA A 55 3.17 8.78 4.58
C ALA A 55 2.59 8.90 6.01
N ILE A 56 1.36 9.38 6.16
CA ILE A 56 0.68 9.45 7.45
C ILE A 56 0.35 8.05 7.96
N LEU A 57 -0.16 7.18 7.08
CA LEU A 57 -0.51 5.80 7.41
C LEU A 57 0.70 4.97 7.80
N ALA A 58 1.85 5.13 7.14
CA ALA A 58 3.11 4.49 7.54
C ALA A 58 3.43 4.73 9.02
N ARG A 59 3.31 6.01 9.45
CA ARG A 59 3.56 6.41 10.84
C ARG A 59 2.52 5.83 11.80
N ALA A 60 1.26 5.74 11.38
CA ALA A 60 0.20 5.16 12.18
C ALA A 60 0.35 3.65 12.36
N LEU A 61 0.80 2.95 11.30
CA LEU A 61 1.04 1.51 11.29
C LEU A 61 2.38 1.12 11.94
N GLY A 62 3.28 2.09 12.15
CA GLY A 62 4.60 1.85 12.74
C GLY A 62 5.58 1.12 11.81
N VAL A 63 5.31 1.13 10.49
CA VAL A 63 6.14 0.46 9.49
C VAL A 63 7.01 1.46 8.73
N PRO A 64 8.23 1.07 8.31
CA PRO A 64 9.05 1.86 7.40
C PRO A 64 8.32 2.14 6.07
N ALA A 65 8.39 3.39 5.59
CA ALA A 65 7.89 3.73 4.27
C ALA A 65 8.79 4.72 3.54
N VAL A 66 8.94 4.49 2.23
CA VAL A 66 9.59 5.41 1.29
C VAL A 66 8.54 5.90 0.31
N VAL A 67 8.40 7.21 0.16
CA VAL A 67 7.40 7.83 -0.71
C VAL A 67 8.09 8.78 -1.68
N ALA A 68 7.47 9.01 -2.85
CA ALA A 68 7.99 9.88 -3.91
C ALA A 68 9.31 9.38 -4.52
N LEU A 69 9.35 8.11 -4.94
CA LEU A 69 10.46 7.58 -5.74
C LEU A 69 10.50 8.21 -7.15
N PRO A 70 11.71 8.39 -7.73
CA PRO A 70 11.90 8.95 -9.07
C PRO A 70 11.50 8.02 -10.21
#